data_AF-A0A7C3XCT5-F1
#
_entry.id   AF-A0A7C3XCT5-F1
#
_cell.length_a   1.000
_cell.length_b   1.000
_cell.length_c   1.000
_cell.angle_alpha   90.00
_cell.angle_beta   90.00
_cell.angle_gamma   90.00
#
_symmetry.space_group_name_H-M   'P 1'
#
loop_
_entity.id
_entity.type
_entity.pdbx_description
1 polymer ?
#
loop_
_entity_poly.entity_id
_entity_poly.type
_entity_poly.pdbx_seq_one_letter_code
_entity_poly.pdbx_strand_id
1 'polypeptide(L)'
;MKAVFLDRDGVLNRDGPGFVTSPEELELLPGVAEAVRMLQGAGFLTVVVTNQSAVGRGLMTLQDLQEVHDKLESELARDGATLDAIYFCPHTPTEGCTCRK
;
A
#
# COMPACT_ATOMS: atom_id res chain seq x y z
N MET A 1 -10.96 -15.56 -13.21
CA MET A 1 -10.86 -14.43 -12.26
C MET A 1 -9.73 -13.53 -12.74
N LYS A 2 -9.89 -12.20 -12.65
CA LYS A 2 -8.87 -11.23 -13.07
C LYS A 2 -8.36 -10.49 -11.84
N ALA A 3 -7.09 -10.08 -11.85
CA ALA A 3 -6.51 -9.30 -10.76
C ALA A 3 -5.64 -8.18 -11.34
N VAL A 4 -5.56 -7.08 -10.60
CA VAL A 4 -4.62 -5.98 -10.85
C VAL A 4 -3.75 -5.83 -9.60
N PHE A 5 -2.44 -5.74 -9.84
CA PHE A 5 -1.45 -5.56 -8.79
C PHE A 5 -1.01 -4.10 -8.78
N LEU A 6 -1.20 -3.44 -7.64
CA LEU A 6 -0.96 -2.01 -7.47
C LEU A 6 0.24 -1.82 -6.55
N ASP A 7 1.10 -0.84 -6.84
CA ASP A 7 2.03 -0.35 -5.83
C ASP A 7 1.28 0.48 -4.77
N ARG A 8 1.92 0.77 -3.65
CA ARG A 8 1.38 1.65 -2.62
C ARG A 8 1.87 3.08 -2.80
N ASP A 9 3.15 3.31 -2.51
CA ASP A 9 3.77 4.64 -2.53
C ASP A 9 3.95 5.12 -3.98
N GLY A 10 3.42 6.31 -4.28
CA GLY A 10 3.42 6.91 -5.63
C GLY A 10 2.30 6.42 -6.55
N VAL A 11 1.48 5.45 -6.12
CA VAL A 11 0.35 4.90 -6.90
C VAL A 11 -0.98 5.05 -6.17
N LEU A 12 -1.05 4.64 -4.90
CA LEU A 12 -2.23 4.83 -4.05
C LEU A 12 -2.09 6.07 -3.16
N ASN A 13 -0.93 6.24 -2.53
CA ASN A 13 -0.60 7.41 -1.72
C ASN A 13 0.54 8.22 -2.33
N ARG A 14 0.72 9.46 -1.88
CA ARG A 14 1.86 10.28 -2.28
C ARG A 14 3.16 9.59 -1.88
N ASP A 15 4.13 9.60 -2.80
CA ASP A 15 5.52 9.28 -2.50
C ASP A 15 6.23 10.56 -2.02
N GLY A 16 6.95 10.45 -0.91
CA GLY A 16 7.65 11.56 -0.27
C GLY A 16 9.17 11.40 -0.39
N PRO A 17 9.95 12.38 0.10
CA PRO A 17 11.41 12.26 0.13
C PRO A 17 11.92 11.17 1.11
N GLY A 18 11.03 10.54 1.87
CA GLY A 18 11.33 9.52 2.87
C GLY A 18 10.26 8.41 2.89
N PHE A 19 10.20 7.67 3.99
CA PHE A 19 9.24 6.59 4.17
C PHE A 19 7.97 7.12 4.81
N VAL A 20 6.81 6.60 4.40
CA VAL A 20 5.55 6.75 5.15
C VAL A 20 5.60 5.77 6.32
N THR A 21 5.86 6.29 7.51
CA THR A 21 6.11 5.51 8.74
C THR A 21 5.01 5.65 9.79
N SER A 22 4.07 6.58 9.61
CA SER A 22 2.90 6.70 10.47
C SER A 22 1.61 6.96 9.67
N PRO A 23 0.42 6.67 10.24
CA PRO A 23 -0.87 6.92 9.59
C PRO A 23 -1.10 8.38 9.17
N GLU A 24 -0.52 9.34 9.89
CA GLU A 24 -0.66 10.78 9.61
C GLU A 24 0.10 11.21 8.36
N GLU A 25 1.15 10.49 7.98
CA GLU A 25 1.95 10.73 6.78
C GLU A 25 1.28 10.15 5.52
N LEU A 26 0.29 9.26 5.68
CA LEU A 26 -0.39 8.64 4.55
C LEU A 26 -1.45 9.58 3.95
N GLU A 27 -1.15 10.12 2.76
CA GLU A 27 -2.07 10.93 1.96
C GLU A 27 -2.39 10.23 0.64
N LEU A 28 -3.65 9.88 0.40
CA LEU A 28 -4.11 9.30 -0.87
C LEU A 28 -3.88 10.27 -2.03
N LEU A 29 -3.51 9.74 -3.19
CA LEU A 29 -3.51 10.52 -4.42
C LEU A 29 -4.96 10.83 -4.86
N PRO A 30 -5.22 12.00 -5.49
CA PRO A 30 -6.55 12.35 -5.95
C PRO A 30 -7.14 11.31 -6.91
N GLY A 31 -8.39 10.92 -6.69
CA GLY A 31 -9.13 9.98 -7.56
C GLY A 31 -8.75 8.51 -7.40
N VAL A 32 -7.82 8.14 -6.51
CA VAL A 32 -7.40 6.74 -6.33
C VAL A 32 -8.56 5.84 -5.91
N ALA A 33 -9.38 6.27 -4.95
CA ALA A 33 -10.52 5.47 -4.53
C ALA A 33 -11.50 5.22 -5.70
N GLU A 34 -11.74 6.23 -6.55
CA GLU A 34 -12.55 6.05 -7.76
C GLU A 34 -11.93 5.05 -8.74
N ALA A 35 -10.63 5.14 -8.99
CA ALA A 35 -9.92 4.20 -9.85
C ALA A 35 -10.00 2.76 -9.32
N VAL A 36 -9.82 2.56 -8.02
CA VAL A 36 -9.97 1.24 -7.38
C VAL A 36 -11.39 0.71 -7.57
N ARG A 37 -12.43 1.52 -7.31
CA ARG A 37 -13.83 1.12 -7.57
C ARG A 37 -14.08 0.73 -9.01
N MET A 38 -13.53 1.48 -9.98
CA MET A 38 -13.69 1.16 -11.40
C MET A 38 -13.08 -0.20 -11.76
N LEU A 39 -11.91 -0.54 -11.19
CA LEU A 39 -11.27 -1.85 -11.37
C LEU A 39 -12.13 -2.97 -10.78
N GLN A 40 -12.65 -2.76 -9.57
CA GLN A 40 -13.55 -3.72 -8.92
C GLN A 40 -14.85 -3.90 -9.71
N GLY A 41 -15.45 -2.81 -10.20
CA GLY A 41 -16.65 -2.85 -11.06
C GLY A 41 -16.41 -3.55 -12.40
N ALA A 42 -15.17 -3.55 -12.90
CA ALA A 42 -14.76 -4.32 -14.08
C ALA A 42 -14.44 -5.80 -13.79
N GLY A 43 -14.64 -6.25 -12.54
CA GLY A 43 -14.44 -7.62 -12.09
C GLY A 43 -12.97 -7.99 -11.87
N PHE A 44 -12.13 -7.03 -11.48
CA PHE A 44 -10.77 -7.29 -11.03
C PHE A 44 -10.71 -7.37 -9.51
N LEU A 45 -9.90 -8.30 -9.00
CA LEU A 45 -9.37 -8.21 -7.64
C LEU A 45 -8.31 -7.09 -7.59
N THR A 46 -8.34 -6.26 -6.56
CA THR A 46 -7.41 -5.15 -6.33
C THR A 46 -6.42 -5.54 -5.24
N VAL A 47 -5.20 -5.90 -5.63
CA VAL A 47 -4.16 -6.40 -4.72
C VAL A 47 -2.99 -5.43 -4.66
N VAL A 48 -2.57 -5.04 -3.47
CA VAL A 48 -1.38 -4.20 -3.27
C VAL A 48 -0.14 -5.06 -3.11
N VAL A 49 0.95 -4.68 -3.77
CA VAL A 49 2.27 -5.30 -3.65
C VAL A 49 3.33 -4.21 -3.50
N THR A 50 3.93 -4.11 -2.32
CA THR A 50 4.77 -2.95 -1.97
C THR A 50 6.07 -3.31 -1.23
N ASN A 51 7.12 -2.51 -1.43
CA ASN A 51 8.39 -2.64 -0.71
C ASN A 51 8.43 -1.68 0.48
N GLN A 52 8.44 -2.19 1.71
CA GLN A 52 8.37 -1.44 2.96
C GLN A 52 9.66 -1.56 3.76
N SER A 53 10.77 -1.11 3.15
CA SER A 53 12.12 -1.26 3.73
C SER A 53 12.36 -0.45 5.00
N ALA A 54 11.45 0.45 5.37
CA ALA A 54 11.48 1.16 6.65
C ALA A 54 11.50 0.19 7.83
N VAL A 55 10.82 -0.96 7.70
CA VAL A 55 10.82 -2.03 8.71
C VAL A 55 12.21 -2.64 8.85
N GLY A 56 12.81 -3.13 7.76
CA GLY A 56 14.16 -3.73 7.78
C GLY A 56 15.26 -2.72 8.13
N ARG A 57 15.00 -1.43 7.96
CA ARG A 57 15.90 -0.34 8.40
C ARG A 57 15.74 0.02 9.88
N GLY A 58 14.75 -0.55 10.58
CA GLY A 58 14.45 -0.23 11.97
C GLY A 58 13.85 1.16 12.19
N LEU A 59 13.28 1.77 11.14
CA LEU A 59 12.62 3.09 11.20
C LEU A 59 11.18 2.98 11.68
N MET A 60 10.56 1.81 11.53
CA MET A 60 9.22 1.50 12.03
C MET A 60 9.11 0.01 12.34
N THR A 61 8.14 -0.36 13.16
CA THR A 61 7.80 -1.74 13.47
C THR A 61 6.80 -2.31 12.46
N LEU A 62 6.57 -3.62 12.49
CA LEU A 62 5.48 -4.25 11.72
C LEU A 62 4.10 -3.78 12.21
N GLN A 63 3.97 -3.42 13.49
CA GLN A 63 2.73 -2.90 14.05
C GLN A 63 2.44 -1.50 13.48
N ASP A 64 3.43 -0.61 13.46
CA ASP A 64 3.29 0.71 12.84
C ASP A 64 2.91 0.59 11.36
N LEU A 65 3.48 -0.41 10.66
CA LEU A 65 3.15 -0.65 9.24
C LEU A 65 1.71 -1.11 9.07
N GLN A 66 1.22 -1.96 9.98
CA GLN A 66 -0.17 -2.36 9.99
C GLN A 66 -1.10 -1.16 10.20
N GLU A 67 -0.76 -0.24 11.10
CA GLU A 67 -1.55 0.98 11.33
C GLU A 67 -1.61 1.88 10.09
N VAL A 68 -0.51 1.99 9.33
CA VAL A 68 -0.47 2.67 8.04
C VAL A 68 -1.39 1.98 7.01
N HIS A 69 -1.39 0.65 6.97
CA HIS A 69 -2.27 -0.10 6.07
C HIS A 69 -3.75 0.00 6.47
N ASP A 70 -4.07 -0.04 7.76
CA ASP A 70 -5.44 0.13 8.27
C ASP A 70 -5.97 1.52 7.90
N LYS A 71 -5.12 2.55 8.00
CA LYS A 71 -5.43 3.90 7.54
C LYS A 71 -5.69 3.93 6.03
N LEU A 72 -4.84 3.31 5.21
CA LEU A 72 -5.02 3.22 3.77
C LEU A 72 -6.39 2.60 3.41
N GLU A 73 -6.71 1.46 3.99
CA GLU A 73 -7.98 0.77 3.76
C GLU A 73 -9.17 1.62 4.22
N SER A 74 -9.06 2.27 5.39
CA SER A 74 -10.11 3.15 5.91
C SER A 74 -10.38 4.36 5.01
N GLU A 75 -9.34 5.02 4.49
CA GLU A 75 -9.49 6.14 3.56
C GLU A 75 -10.12 5.70 2.23
N LEU A 76 -9.73 4.55 1.68
CA LEU A 76 -10.35 3.98 0.47
C LEU A 76 -11.82 3.62 0.72
N ALA A 77 -12.11 3.01 1.87
CA ALA A 77 -13.45 2.56 2.24
C ALA A 77 -14.45 3.70 2.44
N ARG A 78 -14.00 4.90 2.86
CA ARG A 78 -14.86 6.09 2.95
C ARG A 78 -15.53 6.45 1.63
N ASP A 79 -14.84 6.17 0.54
CA ASP A 79 -15.34 6.37 -0.81
C ASP A 79 -15.83 5.06 -1.45
N GLY A 80 -15.99 3.97 -0.68
CA GLY A 80 -16.54 2.70 -1.18
C GLY A 80 -15.59 1.88 -2.05
N ALA A 81 -14.27 2.13 -1.96
CA ALA A 81 -13.24 1.26 -2.53
C ALA A 81 -12.72 0.28 -1.47
N THR A 82 -12.40 -0.95 -1.88
CA THR A 82 -11.72 -1.91 -1.00
C THR A 82 -10.51 -2.54 -1.70
N LEU A 83 -9.62 -3.12 -0.90
CA LEU A 83 -8.50 -3.92 -1.38
C LEU A 83 -8.76 -5.38 -1.02
N ASP A 84 -8.47 -6.29 -1.95
CA ASP A 84 -8.62 -7.73 -1.72
C ASP A 84 -7.46 -8.31 -0.90
N ALA A 85 -6.27 -7.72 -1.01
CA ALA A 85 -5.10 -8.07 -0.19
C ALA A 85 -4.01 -6.99 -0.27
N ILE A 86 -3.18 -6.94 0.78
CA ILE A 86 -1.93 -6.18 0.81
C ILE A 86 -0.77 -7.13 1.10
N TYR A 87 0.15 -7.24 0.16
CA TYR A 87 1.41 -7.96 0.31
C TYR A 87 2.57 -6.97 0.36
N PHE A 88 3.49 -7.18 1.29
CA PHE A 88 4.66 -6.31 1.44
C PHE A 88 5.96 -7.07 1.67
N CYS A 89 7.06 -6.48 1.25
CA CYS A 89 8.41 -6.91 1.59
C CYS A 89 9.02 -5.93 2.60
N PRO A 90 9.35 -6.36 3.83
CA PRO A 90 9.92 -5.48 4.86
C PRO A 90 11.42 -5.23 4.67
N HIS A 91 12.07 -5.99 3.77
CA HIS A 91 13.53 -6.04 3.68
C HIS A 91 14.15 -4.81 2.99
N THR A 92 15.37 -4.51 3.40
CA THR A 92 16.27 -3.58 2.76
C THR A 92 16.82 -4.15 1.44
N PRO A 93 17.34 -3.31 0.53
CA PRO A 93 17.89 -3.78 -0.75
C PRO A 93 19.07 -4.75 -0.62
N THR A 94 19.78 -4.74 0.51
CA THR A 94 21.01 -5.51 0.73
C THR A 94 20.80 -6.86 1.42
N GLU A 95 19.59 -7.17 1.88
CA GLU A 95 19.31 -8.42 2.61
C GLU A 95 19.14 -9.66 1.71
N GLY A 96 19.13 -9.49 0.38
CA GLY A 96 19.09 -10.63 -0.56
C GLY A 96 17.82 -11.49 -0.48
N CYS A 97 16.70 -10.92 -0.04
CA CYS A 97 15.42 -11.63 0.06
C CYS A 97 14.82 -11.98 -1.32
N THR A 98 13.87 -12.93 -1.34
CA THR A 98 13.17 -13.36 -2.56
C THR A 98 11.80 -12.70 -2.76
N CYS A 99 11.37 -11.82 -1.84
CA CYS A 99 10.04 -11.20 -1.86
C CYS A 99 10.04 -9.72 -2.24
N ARG A 100 11.20 -9.07 -2.33
CA ARG A 100 11.31 -7.69 -2.84
C ARG A 100 10.99 -7.71 -4.34
N LYS A 101 9.97 -6.95 -4.74
CA LYS A 101 9.68 -6.63 -6.15
C LYS A 101 10.74 -5.69 -6.72
#